data_AF-C3X290-F1
#
_entry.id   AF-C3X290-F1
#
_cell.length_a   1.000
_cell.length_b   1.000
_cell.length_c   1.000
_cell.angle_alpha   90.00
_cell.angle_beta   90.00
_cell.angle_gamma   90.00
#
_symmetry.space_group_name_H-M   'P 1'
#
loop_
_entity.id
_entity.type
_entity.pdbx_description
1 polymer ?
#
loop_
_entity_poly.entity_id
_entity_poly.type
_entity_poly.pdbx_seq_one_letter_code
_entity_poly.pdbx_strand_id
1 'polypeptide(L)'
;MGIFIGSNRLLDRLRTIRDILKMDIEQLEWDALINLDEKILNQFRQMVFEFHNLYNPRRYSQICKVLEKLNKTHQCVHVHGNNYAPRRCSNTLVMPYALEVLYARKESYEFLPSQHFYPREFDMPCNPDADKTVLGYWNL
;
A
#
# COMPACT_ATOMS: atom_id res chain seq x y z
N MET A 1 -47.56 16.18 -13.66
CA MET A 1 -46.11 16.50 -13.68
C MET A 1 -45.48 15.83 -12.47
N GLY A 2 -45.06 14.57 -12.59
CA GLY A 2 -44.53 13.80 -11.46
C GLY A 2 -43.05 14.09 -11.25
N ILE A 3 -42.68 14.60 -10.07
CA ILE A 3 -41.28 14.74 -9.67
C ILE A 3 -40.80 13.36 -9.22
N PHE A 4 -40.02 12.69 -10.06
CA PHE A 4 -39.26 11.50 -9.66
C PHE A 4 -38.02 11.95 -8.87
N ILE A 5 -38.05 11.83 -7.54
CA ILE A 5 -36.85 11.94 -6.71
C ILE A 5 -36.27 10.54 -6.53
N GLY A 6 -35.72 9.98 -7.61
CA GLY A 6 -34.92 8.76 -7.55
C GLY A 6 -33.46 9.13 -7.31
N SER A 7 -33.01 9.22 -6.04
CA SER A 7 -31.57 9.18 -5.77
C SER A 7 -31.08 7.79 -6.16
N ASN A 8 -30.40 7.72 -7.31
CA ASN A 8 -29.71 6.54 -7.76
C ASN A 8 -28.50 6.33 -6.85
N ARG A 9 -28.72 5.73 -5.66
CA ARG A 9 -27.68 5.43 -4.66
C ARG A 9 -26.46 4.73 -5.26
N LEU A 10 -26.64 3.97 -6.34
CA LEU A 10 -25.55 3.33 -7.08
C LEU A 10 -24.71 4.35 -7.88
N LEU A 11 -25.33 5.27 -8.61
CA LEU A 11 -24.64 6.35 -9.33
C LEU A 11 -24.03 7.37 -8.36
N ASP A 12 -24.68 7.64 -7.23
CA ASP A 12 -24.15 8.51 -6.17
C ASP A 12 -22.94 7.85 -5.46
N ARG A 13 -22.95 6.52 -5.26
CA ARG A 13 -21.78 5.74 -4.82
C ARG A 13 -20.64 5.79 -5.84
N LEU A 14 -20.95 5.67 -7.13
CA LEU A 14 -19.96 5.77 -8.20
C LEU A 14 -19.35 7.19 -8.31
N ARG A 15 -20.04 8.24 -7.85
CA ARG A 15 -19.52 9.62 -7.80
C ARG A 15 -18.65 9.94 -6.58
N THR A 16 -18.69 9.11 -5.54
CA THR A 16 -17.98 9.35 -4.26
C THR A 16 -16.74 8.48 -4.09
N ILE A 17 -16.66 7.36 -4.81
CA ILE A 17 -15.49 6.48 -4.83
C ILE A 17 -14.48 7.00 -5.84
N ARG A 18 -13.24 7.19 -5.39
CA ARG A 18 -12.06 7.52 -6.19
C ARG A 18 -11.35 6.24 -6.60
N ASP A 19 -10.73 6.21 -7.78
CA ASP A 19 -10.11 4.98 -8.26
C ASP A 19 -8.77 4.69 -7.57
N ILE A 20 -7.84 5.64 -7.55
CA ILE A 20 -6.46 5.43 -7.08
C ILE A 20 -5.98 6.61 -6.22
N LEU A 21 -5.33 6.29 -5.09
CA LEU A 21 -4.43 7.20 -4.37
C LEU A 21 -2.99 6.78 -4.66
N LYS A 22 -2.11 7.74 -5.00
CA LYS A 22 -0.65 7.54 -4.93
C LYS A 22 -0.09 8.44 -3.84
N MET A 23 0.76 7.91 -2.97
CA MET A 23 1.48 8.70 -1.97
C MET A 23 2.94 8.26 -1.88
N ASP A 24 3.81 9.22 -2.14
CA ASP A 24 5.26 9.16 -2.08
C ASP A 24 5.66 10.60 -1.73
N ILE A 25 5.99 10.81 -0.45
CA ILE A 25 6.16 12.14 0.14
C ILE A 25 7.39 12.20 1.06
N GLU A 26 8.41 11.39 0.75
CA GLU A 26 9.74 11.43 1.36
C GLU A 26 9.70 11.35 2.90
N GLN A 27 9.42 10.14 3.44
CA GLN A 27 9.42 9.81 4.88
C GLN A 27 8.25 10.36 5.71
N LEU A 28 7.39 11.19 5.13
CA LEU A 28 6.21 11.76 5.80
C LEU A 28 4.97 10.87 5.70
N GLU A 29 5.04 9.72 5.01
CA GLU A 29 3.90 8.82 4.80
C GLU A 29 3.29 8.38 6.12
N TRP A 30 4.13 7.96 7.08
CA TRP A 30 3.70 7.48 8.39
C TRP A 30 2.98 8.55 9.21
N ASP A 31 3.48 9.79 9.16
CA ASP A 31 2.93 10.94 9.87
C ASP A 31 1.61 11.41 9.25
N ALA A 32 1.50 11.35 7.92
CA ALA A 32 0.24 11.62 7.22
C ALA A 32 -0.82 10.54 7.52
N LEU A 33 -0.47 9.26 7.36
CA LEU A 33 -1.42 8.16 7.45
C LEU A 33 -1.91 7.90 8.87
N ILE A 34 -1.08 8.13 9.90
CA ILE A 34 -1.53 7.96 11.28
C ILE A 34 -2.69 8.92 11.63
N ASN A 35 -2.66 10.13 11.06
CA ASN A 35 -3.64 11.20 11.33
C ASN A 35 -4.85 11.18 10.37
N LEU A 36 -4.75 10.52 9.22
CA LEU A 36 -5.80 10.53 8.19
C LEU A 36 -7.03 9.68 8.56
N ASP A 37 -8.26 10.19 8.52
CA ASP A 37 -9.45 9.39 8.85
C ASP A 37 -9.60 8.18 7.91
N GLU A 38 -9.94 7.00 8.46
CA GLU A 38 -10.24 5.78 7.70
C GLU A 38 -11.37 5.99 6.68
N LYS A 39 -12.31 6.91 6.95
CA LYS A 39 -13.35 7.31 6.00
C LYS A 39 -12.79 7.91 4.72
N ILE A 40 -11.66 8.61 4.80
CA ILE A 40 -10.98 9.18 3.62
C ILE A 40 -10.27 8.06 2.86
N LEU A 41 -9.54 7.19 3.58
CA LEU A 41 -8.89 6.03 2.98
C LEU A 41 -9.91 5.15 2.22
N ASN A 42 -11.07 4.90 2.82
CA ASN A 42 -12.13 4.05 2.26
C ASN A 42 -12.82 4.64 1.01
N GLN A 43 -12.52 5.91 0.63
CA GLN A 43 -12.99 6.48 -0.62
C GLN A 43 -12.20 5.96 -1.82
N PHE A 44 -11.02 5.39 -1.64
CA PHE A 44 -10.18 4.92 -2.73
C PHE A 44 -10.34 3.42 -2.96
N ARG A 45 -10.43 2.97 -4.22
CA ARG A 45 -10.47 1.53 -4.54
C ARG A 45 -9.09 0.91 -4.42
N GLN A 46 -8.05 1.66 -4.76
CA GLN A 46 -6.66 1.24 -4.72
C GLN A 46 -5.79 2.35 -4.15
N MET A 47 -4.73 1.98 -3.45
CA MET A 47 -3.76 2.91 -2.90
C MET A 47 -2.35 2.39 -3.14
N VAL A 48 -1.49 3.22 -3.72
CA VAL A 48 -0.08 2.93 -3.99
C VAL A 48 0.76 3.81 -3.07
N PHE A 49 1.65 3.19 -2.30
CA PHE A 49 2.55 3.87 -1.39
C PHE A 49 4.00 3.56 -1.72
N GLU A 50 4.89 4.54 -1.57
CA GLU A 50 6.32 4.28 -1.32
C GLU A 50 6.60 4.55 0.16
N PHE A 51 6.68 3.48 0.96
CA PHE A 51 6.92 3.58 2.39
C PHE A 51 8.41 3.67 2.69
N HIS A 52 8.86 4.88 3.06
CA HIS A 52 10.25 5.16 3.37
C HIS A 52 10.63 4.82 4.82
N ASN A 53 11.93 4.61 5.05
CA ASN A 53 12.56 4.51 6.37
C ASN A 53 11.99 3.40 7.28
N LEU A 54 11.74 2.22 6.69
CA LEU A 54 11.08 1.07 7.34
C LEU A 54 11.84 0.53 8.56
N TYR A 55 13.17 0.63 8.57
CA TYR A 55 14.01 0.10 9.63
C TYR A 55 14.32 1.11 10.75
N ASN A 56 13.62 2.25 10.82
CA ASN A 56 13.77 3.18 11.93
C ASN A 56 13.08 2.65 13.20
N PRO A 57 13.82 2.22 14.24
CA PRO A 57 13.21 1.62 15.42
C PRO A 57 12.31 2.58 16.19
N ARG A 58 12.55 3.91 16.08
CA ARG A 58 11.71 4.93 16.72
C ARG A 58 10.31 5.01 16.11
N ARG A 59 10.15 4.57 14.85
CA ARG A 59 8.87 4.56 14.14
C ARG A 59 8.14 3.22 14.24
N TYR A 60 8.70 2.19 14.87
CA TYR A 60 8.11 0.84 14.90
C TYR A 60 6.62 0.83 15.30
N SER A 61 6.28 1.46 16.44
CA SER A 61 4.89 1.53 16.88
C SER A 61 3.98 2.29 15.91
N GLN A 62 4.49 3.35 15.28
CA GLN A 62 3.75 4.13 14.29
C GLN A 62 3.50 3.31 13.03
N ILE A 63 4.53 2.63 12.52
CA ILE A 63 4.44 1.74 11.35
C ILE A 63 3.38 0.67 11.59
N CYS A 64 3.45 -0.06 12.72
CA CYS A 64 2.46 -1.09 13.05
C CYS A 64 1.04 -0.53 13.07
N LYS A 65 0.81 0.61 13.73
CA LYS A 65 -0.52 1.25 13.80
C LYS A 65 -1.04 1.68 12.43
N VAL A 66 -0.17 2.22 11.56
CA VAL A 66 -0.55 2.60 10.19
C VAL A 66 -0.91 1.37 9.38
N LEU A 67 -0.10 0.31 9.43
CA LEU A 67 -0.37 -0.93 8.70
C LEU A 67 -1.66 -1.61 9.19
N GLU A 68 -1.90 -1.66 10.50
CA GLU A 68 -3.17 -2.12 11.09
C GLU A 68 -4.37 -1.30 10.58
N LYS A 69 -4.23 0.03 10.57
CA LYS A 69 -5.27 0.95 10.11
C LYS A 69 -5.60 0.76 8.62
N LEU A 70 -4.59 0.65 7.77
CA LEU A 70 -4.77 0.33 6.34
C LEU A 70 -5.47 -1.02 6.17
N ASN A 71 -5.05 -2.03 6.95
CA ASN A 71 -5.58 -3.38 6.90
C ASN A 71 -7.06 -3.50 7.32
N LYS A 72 -7.65 -2.49 7.99
CA LYS A 72 -9.09 -2.49 8.30
C LYS A 72 -9.97 -2.40 7.06
N THR A 73 -9.55 -1.64 6.05
CA THR A 73 -10.36 -1.33 4.85
C THR A 73 -9.75 -1.85 3.57
N HIS A 74 -8.43 -2.05 3.52
CA HIS A 74 -7.69 -2.48 2.34
C HIS A 74 -6.84 -3.71 2.64
N GLN A 75 -6.52 -4.46 1.61
CA GLN A 75 -5.62 -5.60 1.64
C GLN A 75 -4.36 -5.24 0.85
N CYS A 76 -3.18 -5.47 1.45
CA CYS A 76 -1.93 -5.42 0.71
C CYS A 76 -1.92 -6.57 -0.31
N VAL A 77 -1.78 -6.25 -1.60
CA VAL A 77 -1.84 -7.22 -2.70
C VAL A 77 -0.53 -7.33 -3.48
N HIS A 78 0.37 -6.37 -3.33
CA HIS A 78 1.69 -6.40 -3.96
C HIS A 78 2.71 -5.63 -3.13
N VAL A 79 3.95 -6.12 -3.09
CA VAL A 79 5.10 -5.50 -2.44
C VAL A 79 6.29 -5.52 -3.39
N HIS A 80 7.02 -4.42 -3.48
CA HIS A 80 8.27 -4.33 -4.23
C HIS A 80 9.31 -3.59 -3.39
N GLY A 81 10.48 -4.21 -3.23
CA GLY A 81 11.60 -3.59 -2.52
C GLY A 81 12.33 -2.62 -3.43
N ASN A 82 12.19 -1.32 -3.18
CA ASN A 82 12.93 -0.31 -3.92
C ASN A 82 14.45 -0.49 -3.64
N ASN A 83 15.26 -0.43 -4.70
CA ASN A 83 16.70 -0.71 -4.65
C ASN A 83 17.59 0.55 -4.70
N TYR A 84 17.01 1.75 -4.60
CA TYR A 84 17.76 3.00 -4.66
C TYR A 84 18.67 3.21 -3.43
N ALA A 85 18.22 2.78 -2.26
CA ALA A 85 18.90 2.98 -0.98
C ALA A 85 19.30 1.65 -0.31
N PRO A 86 20.25 1.67 0.66
CA PRO A 86 20.73 0.45 1.31
C PRO A 86 19.63 -0.34 2.01
N ARG A 87 19.63 -1.66 1.79
CA ARG A 87 18.80 -2.65 2.49
C ARG A 87 19.50 -3.17 3.75
N ARG A 88 18.72 -3.56 4.76
CA ARG A 88 19.19 -4.28 5.95
C ARG A 88 18.86 -5.76 5.80
N CYS A 89 19.80 -6.63 6.13
CA CYS A 89 19.62 -8.07 6.07
C CYS A 89 19.81 -8.69 7.45
N SER A 90 18.93 -9.62 7.83
CA SER A 90 19.04 -10.44 9.03
C SER A 90 18.65 -11.87 8.70
N ASN A 91 19.63 -12.77 8.64
CA ASN A 91 19.45 -14.13 8.11
C ASN A 91 18.81 -14.10 6.70
N THR A 92 17.65 -14.74 6.54
CA THR A 92 16.88 -14.78 5.28
C THR A 92 15.97 -13.57 5.10
N LEU A 93 15.85 -12.69 6.10
CA LEU A 93 14.98 -11.52 6.04
C LEU A 93 15.73 -10.33 5.44
N VAL A 94 15.15 -9.75 4.40
CA VAL A 94 15.63 -8.53 3.74
C VAL A 94 14.61 -7.41 3.98
N MET A 95 15.09 -6.27 4.49
CA MET A 95 14.29 -5.07 4.68
C MET A 95 14.90 -3.91 3.87
N PRO A 96 14.26 -3.49 2.76
CA PRO A 96 14.72 -2.32 2.02
C PRO A 96 14.53 -1.05 2.84
N TYR A 97 15.19 0.04 2.42
CA TYR A 97 14.91 1.36 2.98
C TYR A 97 13.50 1.82 2.65
N ALA A 98 13.07 1.63 1.40
CA ALA A 98 11.75 1.96 0.90
C ALA A 98 11.06 0.73 0.30
N LEU A 99 9.74 0.63 0.53
CA LEU A 99 8.90 -0.42 -0.03
C LEU A 99 7.78 0.22 -0.84
N GLU A 100 7.67 -0.17 -2.10
CA GLU A 100 6.54 0.18 -2.96
C GLU A 100 5.42 -0.84 -2.74
N VAL A 101 4.22 -0.37 -2.43
CA VAL A 101 3.14 -1.23 -1.96
C VAL A 101 1.82 -0.88 -2.63
N LEU A 102 1.10 -1.88 -3.09
CA LEU A 102 -0.27 -1.74 -3.58
C LEU A 102 -1.26 -2.31 -2.57
N TYR A 103 -2.22 -1.49 -2.18
CA TYR A 103 -3.37 -1.83 -1.39
C TYR A 103 -4.65 -1.79 -2.23
N ALA A 104 -5.50 -2.80 -2.09
CA ALA A 104 -6.80 -2.87 -2.75
C ALA A 104 -7.94 -2.93 -1.71
N ARG A 105 -9.01 -2.17 -1.95
CA ARG A 105 -10.14 -2.03 -1.01
C ARG A 105 -10.90 -3.33 -0.86
N LYS A 106 -11.08 -3.80 0.37
CA LYS A 106 -11.62 -5.14 0.65
C LYS A 106 -13.02 -5.37 0.10
N GLU A 107 -13.88 -4.36 0.14
CA GLU A 107 -15.26 -4.44 -0.37
C GLU A 107 -15.33 -4.48 -1.92
N SER A 108 -14.23 -4.22 -2.62
CA SER A 108 -14.21 -4.10 -4.08
C SER A 108 -13.68 -5.34 -4.81
N TYR A 109 -13.12 -6.31 -4.09
CA TYR A 109 -12.40 -7.46 -4.66
C TYR A 109 -12.57 -8.71 -3.80
N GLU A 110 -12.42 -9.88 -4.43
CA GLU A 110 -12.18 -11.14 -3.74
C GLU A 110 -10.67 -11.41 -3.70
N PHE A 111 -10.16 -11.92 -2.58
CA PHE A 111 -8.73 -12.13 -2.37
C PHE A 111 -8.40 -13.61 -2.24
N LEU A 112 -7.30 -14.01 -2.88
CA LEU A 112 -6.72 -15.34 -2.77
C LEU A 112 -5.37 -15.23 -2.05
N PRO A 113 -4.95 -16.28 -1.31
CA PRO A 113 -3.61 -16.34 -0.75
C PRO A 113 -2.54 -16.17 -1.84
N SER A 114 -1.54 -15.32 -1.56
CA SER A 114 -0.39 -15.17 -2.44
C SER A 114 0.61 -16.29 -2.20
N GLN A 115 1.13 -16.88 -3.27
CA GLN A 115 2.28 -17.79 -3.25
C GLN A 115 3.43 -17.23 -4.09
N HIS A 116 3.48 -15.90 -4.20
CA HIS A 116 4.42 -15.24 -5.08
C HIS A 116 5.76 -14.97 -4.40
N PHE A 117 6.81 -15.14 -5.19
CA PHE A 117 8.15 -14.65 -4.88
C PHE A 117 8.29 -13.22 -5.40
N TYR A 118 8.93 -12.35 -4.62
CA TYR A 118 9.17 -10.95 -4.98
C TYR A 118 10.68 -10.68 -5.12
N PRO A 119 11.12 -9.99 -6.18
CA PRO A 119 10.31 -9.22 -7.15
C PRO A 119 9.60 -10.06 -8.21
N ARG A 120 8.51 -9.52 -8.77
CA ARG A 120 7.76 -10.05 -9.93
C ARG A 120 8.39 -9.58 -11.24
N GLU A 121 7.92 -10.14 -12.36
CA GLU A 121 8.39 -9.79 -13.71
C GLU A 121 8.21 -8.29 -14.03
N PHE A 122 7.13 -7.69 -13.56
CA PHE A 122 6.82 -6.26 -13.77
C PHE A 122 7.48 -5.34 -12.75
N ASP A 123 8.22 -5.86 -11.77
CA ASP A 123 8.97 -5.05 -10.79
C ASP A 123 10.31 -4.62 -11.38
N MET A 124 10.36 -3.33 -11.73
CA MET A 124 11.53 -2.68 -12.31
C MET A 124 12.38 -2.01 -11.23
N PRO A 125 13.71 -2.13 -11.29
CA PRO A 125 14.57 -1.46 -10.33
C PRO A 125 14.50 0.06 -10.50
N CYS A 126 14.58 0.79 -9.39
CA CYS A 126 14.74 2.25 -9.40
C CYS A 126 16.15 2.63 -9.88
N ASN A 127 17.18 1.93 -9.37
CA ASN A 127 18.54 2.04 -9.88
C ASN A 127 18.87 0.79 -10.74
N PRO A 128 18.97 0.91 -12.07
CA PRO A 128 19.21 -0.23 -12.96
C PRO A 128 20.62 -0.82 -12.81
N ASP A 129 21.57 -0.07 -12.25
CA ASP A 129 22.95 -0.50 -12.05
C ASP A 129 23.16 -1.20 -10.70
N ALA A 130 22.15 -1.22 -9.84
CA ALA A 130 22.18 -1.87 -8.53
C ALA A 130 21.39 -3.18 -8.51
N ASP A 131 21.82 -4.12 -7.66
CA ASP A 131 21.09 -5.37 -7.44
C ASP A 131 19.63 -5.10 -7.03
N LYS A 132 18.71 -5.89 -7.59
CA LYS A 132 17.31 -5.87 -7.16
C LYS A 132 17.20 -6.29 -5.69
N THR A 133 16.28 -5.66 -4.96
CA THR A 133 15.93 -6.13 -3.61
C THR A 133 15.05 -7.37 -3.72
N VAL A 134 15.59 -8.52 -3.32
CA VAL A 134 14.86 -9.78 -3.24
C VAL A 134 14.20 -9.90 -1.86
N LEU A 135 12.87 -9.91 -1.82
CA LEU A 135 12.09 -10.06 -0.57
C LEU A 135 11.71 -11.52 -0.29
N GLY A 136 11.75 -12.38 -1.30
CA GLY A 136 11.38 -13.79 -1.17
C GLY A 136 9.86 -14.02 -1.21
N TYR A 137 9.40 -15.08 -0.55
CA TYR A 137 7.97 -15.34 -0.38
C TYR A 137 7.44 -14.51 0.79
N TRP A 138 6.49 -13.64 0.50
CA TRP A 138 5.87 -12.76 1.49
C TRP A 138 4.52 -13.34 1.93
N ASN A 139 4.21 -13.28 3.24
CA ASN A 139 2.95 -13.76 3.85
C ASN A 139 2.78 -15.30 3.90
N LEU A 140 3.88 -16.04 4.15
CA LEU A 140 3.84 -17.47 4.52
C LEU A 140 3.68 -17.65 6.03
#